data_AF-A0AAJ0M6G1-F1
#
_entry.id   AF-A0AAJ0M6G1-F1
#
_cell.length_a   1.000
_cell.length_b   1.000
_cell.length_c   1.000
_cell.angle_alpha   90.00
_cell.angle_beta   90.00
_cell.angle_gamma   90.00
#
_symmetry.space_group_name_H-M   'P 1'
#
loop_
_entity.id
_entity.type
_entity.pdbx_description
1 polymer ?
#
loop_
_entity_poly.entity_id
_entity_poly.type
_entity_poly.pdbx_seq_one_letter_code
_entity_poly.pdbx_strand_id
1 'polypeptide(L)'
;MSVSKSEQKTTRRPDLAIHIGMAGPRLFYSIERRGHRDGYVMRDVDGELLGDDGEGDEKWVWHGVPGELETELDVEDVLRRWRGNSPMYTDLRISEDAGRYLCDFIYFSSLAHLYKAGERRKVLFLHVPSDASEHSIALGRELLLQLVRSVVESEVARQGKGKGKEEAG
;
A
#
# COMPACT_ATOMS: atom_id res chain seq x y z
N MET A 1 8.73 -18.11 46.34
CA MET A 1 7.63 -17.66 45.46
C MET A 1 8.26 -16.83 44.35
N SER A 2 8.48 -17.43 43.17
CA SER A 2 8.99 -16.70 42.01
C SER A 2 7.81 -16.04 41.29
N VAL A 3 7.88 -14.72 41.13
CA VAL A 3 6.96 -14.00 40.25
C VAL A 3 7.46 -14.19 38.83
N SER A 4 6.64 -14.83 37.99
CA SER A 4 6.86 -14.97 36.56
C SER A 4 6.89 -13.59 35.91
N LYS A 5 7.98 -13.30 35.19
CA LYS A 5 8.16 -12.07 34.43
C LYS A 5 7.27 -12.16 33.20
N SER A 6 6.17 -11.42 33.18
CA SER A 6 5.30 -11.29 32.00
C SER A 6 6.11 -10.75 30.81
N GLU A 7 6.15 -11.47 29.69
CA GLU A 7 6.72 -10.98 28.44
C GLU A 7 5.95 -9.74 27.97
N GLN A 8 6.58 -8.58 28.07
CA GLN A 8 6.11 -7.37 27.41
C GLN A 8 6.25 -7.57 25.89
N LYS A 9 5.11 -7.80 25.22
CA LYS A 9 5.00 -7.79 23.77
C LYS A 9 5.36 -6.38 23.29
N THR A 10 6.59 -6.18 22.86
CA THR A 10 7.01 -4.89 22.28
C THR A 10 6.27 -4.70 20.97
N THR A 11 5.29 -3.80 20.95
CA THR A 11 4.59 -3.43 19.73
C THR A 11 5.55 -2.59 18.89
N ARG A 12 6.29 -3.22 17.97
CA ARG A 12 7.10 -2.49 17.01
C ARG A 12 6.18 -1.79 16.02
N ARG A 13 6.43 -0.50 15.81
CA ARG A 13 5.77 0.29 14.77
C ARG A 13 6.40 -0.05 13.41
N PRO A 14 5.62 -0.43 12.40
CA PRO A 14 6.16 -0.72 11.08
C PRO A 14 6.67 0.56 10.39
N ASP A 15 7.82 0.48 9.70
CA ASP A 15 8.38 1.59 8.93
C ASP A 15 7.67 1.83 7.59
N LEU A 16 6.97 0.81 7.08
CA LEU A 16 6.18 0.81 5.85
C LEU A 16 5.11 -0.29 5.92
N ALA A 17 4.04 -0.16 5.14
CA ALA A 17 3.03 -1.22 4.97
C ALA A 17 2.78 -1.49 3.48
N ILE A 18 2.55 -2.76 3.13
CA ILE A 18 2.13 -3.18 1.79
C ILE A 18 0.85 -3.98 1.96
N HIS A 19 -0.25 -3.45 1.43
CA HIS A 19 -1.51 -4.17 1.27
C HIS A 19 -1.46 -4.99 -0.01
N ILE A 20 -2.10 -6.15 -0.02
CA ILE A 20 -2.13 -7.05 -1.17
C ILE A 20 -3.57 -7.46 -1.42
N GLY A 21 -4.04 -7.29 -2.65
CA GLY A 21 -5.39 -7.67 -3.07
C GLY A 21 -5.39 -8.27 -4.46
N MET A 22 -6.37 -9.14 -4.71
CA MET A 22 -6.54 -9.75 -6.04
C MET A 22 -7.35 -8.80 -6.94
N ALA A 23 -6.89 -8.59 -8.17
CA ALA A 23 -7.64 -7.89 -9.21
C ALA A 23 -8.04 -8.88 -10.33
N GLY A 24 -9.29 -9.34 -10.33
CA GLY A 24 -9.80 -10.14 -11.45
C GLY A 24 -9.99 -9.28 -12.72
N PRO A 25 -10.04 -9.85 -13.93
CA PRO A 25 -9.32 -11.00 -14.50
C PRO A 25 -7.91 -10.62 -15.01
N ARG A 26 -7.21 -9.71 -14.32
CA ARG A 26 -5.93 -9.16 -14.80
C ARG A 26 -4.83 -10.24 -14.71
N LEU A 27 -3.95 -10.28 -15.71
CA LEU A 27 -2.80 -11.20 -15.77
C LEU A 27 -1.46 -10.53 -15.41
N PHE A 28 -1.51 -9.30 -14.91
CA PHE A 28 -0.35 -8.50 -14.55
C PHE A 28 -0.39 -8.11 -13.07
N TYR A 29 0.76 -7.70 -12.54
CA TYR A 29 0.90 -7.18 -11.19
C TYR A 29 1.01 -5.66 -11.26
N SER A 30 0.33 -4.95 -10.37
CA SER A 30 0.42 -3.49 -10.31
C SER A 30 0.57 -2.97 -8.90
N ILE A 31 1.45 -1.98 -8.74
CA ILE A 31 1.48 -1.16 -7.53
C ILE A 31 0.60 0.06 -7.75
N GLU A 32 -0.20 0.41 -6.75
CA GLU A 32 -1.09 1.57 -6.81
C GLU A 32 -0.36 2.83 -6.35
N ARG A 33 -0.46 3.92 -7.12
CA ARG A 33 0.11 5.23 -6.73
C ARG A 33 -0.81 5.96 -5.74
N ARG A 34 -2.12 5.84 -5.92
CA ARG A 34 -3.14 6.62 -5.21
C ARG A 34 -4.34 5.78 -4.83
N GLY A 35 -5.01 6.18 -3.76
CA GLY A 35 -6.32 5.66 -3.38
C GLY A 35 -7.39 6.74 -3.43
N HIS A 36 -8.65 6.33 -3.50
CA HIS A 36 -9.80 7.24 -3.62
C HIS A 36 -10.69 7.21 -2.39
N ARG A 37 -11.16 8.37 -1.98
CA ARG A 37 -12.11 8.54 -0.87
C ARG A 37 -13.54 8.18 -1.26
N ASP A 38 -13.91 8.42 -2.51
CA ASP A 38 -15.32 8.49 -2.92
C ASP A 38 -15.61 7.53 -4.09
N GLY A 39 -16.90 7.26 -4.30
CA GLY A 39 -17.39 6.47 -5.44
C GLY A 39 -17.46 4.96 -5.20
N TYR A 40 -17.56 4.54 -3.94
CA TYR A 40 -17.72 3.14 -3.54
C TYR A 40 -19.15 2.64 -3.76
N VAL A 41 -19.48 2.31 -5.01
CA VAL A 41 -20.84 1.88 -5.42
C VAL A 41 -21.05 0.36 -5.39
N MET A 42 -20.00 -0.41 -5.10
CA MET A 42 -20.06 -1.88 -5.05
C MET A 42 -20.34 -2.36 -3.63
N ARG A 43 -21.28 -3.31 -3.50
CA ARG A 43 -21.56 -3.97 -2.22
C ARG A 43 -20.40 -4.85 -1.79
N ASP A 44 -20.06 -4.82 -0.51
CA ASP A 44 -19.05 -5.68 0.08
C ASP A 44 -19.51 -7.13 0.23
N VAL A 45 -18.70 -7.94 0.92
CA VAL A 45 -18.96 -9.36 1.15
C VAL A 45 -20.17 -9.63 2.04
N ASP A 46 -20.58 -8.65 2.84
CA ASP A 46 -21.77 -8.69 3.69
C ASP A 46 -23.00 -8.12 2.98
N GLY A 47 -22.84 -7.63 1.74
CA GLY A 47 -23.90 -7.05 0.93
C GLY A 47 -24.15 -5.58 1.23
N GLU A 48 -23.28 -4.92 1.97
CA GLU A 48 -23.42 -3.53 2.39
C GLU A 48 -22.69 -2.58 1.44
N LEU A 49 -23.24 -1.38 1.26
CA LEU A 49 -22.53 -0.28 0.62
C LEU A 49 -21.74 0.47 1.70
N LEU A 50 -20.70 1.21 1.30
CA LEU A 50 -19.95 2.05 2.25
C LEU A 50 -20.88 3.00 3.03
N GLY A 51 -21.95 3.50 2.40
CA GLY A 51 -22.85 4.45 3.03
C GLY A 51 -22.13 5.77 3.28
N ASP A 52 -21.70 6.41 2.19
CA ASP A 52 -21.06 7.73 2.16
C ASP A 52 -22.08 8.88 2.32
N ASP A 53 -23.28 8.58 2.86
CA ASP A 53 -24.33 9.54 3.21
C ASP A 53 -23.94 10.50 4.36
N GLY A 54 -22.81 10.24 5.02
CA GLY A 54 -22.16 11.12 6.00
C GLY A 54 -21.14 12.11 5.42
N GLU A 55 -21.00 12.26 4.10
CA GLU A 55 -20.11 13.26 3.50
C GLU A 55 -20.49 14.68 3.99
N GLY A 56 -19.72 15.21 4.94
CA GLY A 56 -19.98 16.51 5.60
C GLY A 56 -20.29 16.44 7.09
N ASP A 57 -20.48 15.25 7.69
CA ASP A 57 -20.51 15.09 9.14
C ASP A 57 -19.07 15.12 9.69
N GLU A 58 -18.82 15.93 10.72
CA GLU A 58 -17.53 15.96 11.44
C GLU A 58 -17.14 14.60 12.03
N LYS A 59 -18.11 13.71 12.24
CA LYS A 59 -17.90 12.34 12.73
C LYS A 59 -17.50 11.34 11.65
N TRP A 60 -17.58 11.72 10.36
CA TRP A 60 -17.18 10.82 9.28
C TRP A 60 -15.69 10.48 9.37
N VAL A 61 -15.35 9.20 9.19
CA VAL A 61 -13.98 8.70 9.37
C VAL A 61 -12.97 9.40 8.43
N TRP A 62 -13.43 9.87 7.28
CA TRP A 62 -12.62 10.63 6.31
C TRP A 62 -12.97 12.11 6.25
N HIS A 63 -13.67 12.64 7.26
CA HIS A 63 -13.88 14.08 7.39
C HIS A 63 -12.54 14.83 7.35
N GLY A 64 -12.48 15.87 6.52
CA GLY A 64 -11.28 16.69 6.29
C GLY A 64 -10.17 16.03 5.46
N VAL A 65 -10.39 14.85 4.89
CA VAL A 65 -9.41 14.16 4.02
C VAL A 65 -9.70 14.49 2.55
N PRO A 66 -8.67 14.78 1.73
CA PRO A 66 -8.82 14.96 0.28
C PRO A 66 -9.46 13.75 -0.41
N GLY A 67 -10.12 14.00 -1.55
CA GLY A 67 -10.78 12.94 -2.34
C GLY A 67 -9.83 11.90 -2.93
N GLU A 68 -8.55 12.25 -3.08
CA GLU A 68 -7.47 11.36 -3.51
C GLU A 68 -6.25 11.57 -2.64
N LEU A 69 -5.54 10.49 -2.33
CA LEU A 69 -4.26 10.53 -1.65
C LEU A 69 -3.25 9.66 -2.38
N GLU A 70 -2.04 10.18 -2.56
CA GLU A 70 -0.90 9.42 -3.09
C GLU A 70 -0.03 8.86 -1.96
N THR A 71 0.57 7.69 -2.21
CA THR A 71 1.70 7.22 -1.42
C THR A 71 2.87 8.19 -1.53
N GLU A 72 3.64 8.33 -0.45
CA GLU A 72 4.89 9.10 -0.46
C GLU A 72 6.12 8.24 -0.74
N LEU A 73 5.92 6.99 -1.16
CA LEU A 73 6.97 6.15 -1.74
C LEU A 73 7.23 6.61 -3.19
N ASP A 74 8.50 6.58 -3.62
CA ASP A 74 8.87 6.89 -5.01
C ASP A 74 8.50 5.71 -5.91
N VAL A 75 7.23 5.63 -6.32
CA VAL A 75 6.69 4.48 -7.07
C VAL A 75 7.39 4.25 -8.41
N GLU A 76 7.96 5.29 -9.02
CA GLU A 76 8.73 5.16 -10.26
C GLU A 76 10.08 4.49 -10.01
N ASP A 77 10.82 4.92 -8.98
CA ASP A 77 12.07 4.26 -8.59
C ASP A 77 11.82 2.83 -8.09
N VAL A 78 10.74 2.62 -7.34
CA VAL A 78 10.30 1.30 -6.89
C VAL A 78 10.01 0.39 -8.08
N LEU A 79 9.21 0.84 -9.05
CA LEU A 79 8.88 0.03 -10.25
C LEU A 79 10.14 -0.30 -11.05
N ARG A 80 11.03 0.67 -11.24
CA ARG A 80 12.30 0.49 -11.95
C ARG A 80 13.15 -0.60 -11.28
N ARG A 81 13.30 -0.55 -9.94
CA ARG A 81 14.04 -1.57 -9.17
C ARG A 81 13.33 -2.92 -9.19
N TRP A 82 12.01 -2.91 -9.04
CA TRP A 82 11.21 -4.12 -8.98
C TRP A 82 11.30 -4.91 -10.29
N ARG A 83 11.22 -4.23 -11.44
CA ARG A 83 11.49 -4.83 -12.75
C ARG A 83 12.92 -5.35 -12.89
N GLY A 84 13.91 -4.61 -12.39
CA GLY A 84 15.32 -5.03 -12.42
C GLY A 84 15.64 -6.24 -11.53
N ASN A 85 14.88 -6.42 -10.44
CA ASN A 85 15.04 -7.51 -9.49
C ASN A 85 14.17 -8.75 -9.82
N SER A 86 13.26 -8.64 -10.79
CA SER A 86 12.27 -9.67 -11.13
C SER A 86 12.56 -10.33 -12.48
N PRO A 87 11.98 -11.50 -12.78
CA PRO A 87 12.16 -12.14 -14.09
C PRO A 87 11.65 -11.23 -15.23
N MET A 88 12.42 -11.15 -16.33
CA MET A 88 12.15 -10.22 -17.45
C MET A 88 10.80 -10.42 -18.15
N TYR A 89 10.19 -11.61 -18.02
CA TYR A 89 8.91 -11.92 -18.65
C TYR A 89 7.70 -11.42 -17.83
N THR A 90 7.92 -10.81 -16.67
CA THR A 90 6.83 -10.37 -15.79
C THR A 90 6.27 -9.01 -16.20
N ASP A 91 4.94 -8.90 -16.15
CA ASP A 91 4.23 -7.65 -16.44
C ASP A 91 3.95 -6.91 -15.13
N LEU A 92 4.81 -5.93 -14.82
CA LEU A 92 4.77 -5.13 -13.60
C LEU A 92 4.45 -3.68 -13.97
N ARG A 93 3.46 -3.06 -13.32
CA ARG A 93 2.96 -1.73 -13.69
C ARG A 93 2.75 -0.82 -12.47
N ILE A 94 2.66 0.48 -12.73
CA ILE A 94 1.99 1.41 -11.84
C ILE A 94 0.54 1.53 -12.30
N SER A 95 -0.38 1.58 -11.35
CA SER A 95 -1.80 1.84 -11.55
C SER A 95 -2.20 3.12 -10.81
N GLU A 96 -3.11 3.88 -11.42
CA GLU A 96 -3.69 5.09 -10.83
C GLU A 96 -5.05 4.82 -10.18
N ASP A 97 -5.62 3.63 -10.34
CA ASP A 97 -6.97 3.31 -9.87
C ASP A 97 -7.06 1.88 -9.33
N ALA A 98 -7.24 1.80 -8.00
CA ALA A 98 -7.37 0.55 -7.26
C ALA A 98 -8.80 -0.04 -7.31
N GLY A 99 -9.73 0.59 -8.05
CA GLY A 99 -11.01 0.00 -8.44
C GLY A 99 -12.21 0.30 -7.54
N ARG A 100 -12.10 1.21 -6.56
CA ARG A 100 -13.22 1.67 -5.70
C ARG A 100 -14.06 0.53 -5.08
N TYR A 101 -13.40 -0.55 -4.68
CA TYR A 101 -13.93 -1.66 -3.87
C TYR A 101 -13.12 -1.80 -2.57
N LEU A 102 -13.19 -2.94 -1.88
CA LEU A 102 -12.46 -3.19 -0.63
C LEU A 102 -10.94 -2.98 -0.74
N CYS A 103 -10.35 -3.21 -1.93
CA CYS A 103 -8.92 -2.97 -2.17
C CYS A 103 -8.55 -1.48 -2.06
N ASP A 104 -9.32 -0.62 -2.74
CA ASP A 104 -9.13 0.83 -2.65
C ASP A 104 -9.52 1.35 -1.25
N PHE A 105 -10.58 0.80 -0.66
CA PHE A 105 -11.06 1.17 0.67
C PHE A 105 -9.98 1.02 1.75
N ILE A 106 -9.33 -0.16 1.83
CA ILE A 106 -8.29 -0.39 2.83
C ILE A 106 -7.02 0.41 2.54
N TYR A 107 -6.71 0.61 1.25
CA TYR A 107 -5.56 1.41 0.84
C TYR A 107 -5.75 2.87 1.23
N PHE A 108 -6.86 3.47 0.79
CA PHE A 108 -7.22 4.84 1.11
C PHE A 108 -7.36 5.06 2.61
N SER A 109 -7.99 4.12 3.34
CA SER A 109 -8.07 4.19 4.81
C SER A 109 -6.71 4.34 5.48
N SER A 110 -5.70 3.60 4.99
CA SER A 110 -4.34 3.64 5.53
C SER A 110 -3.61 4.93 5.16
N LEU A 111 -3.80 5.42 3.94
CA LEU A 111 -3.28 6.72 3.50
C LEU A 111 -3.92 7.86 4.30
N ALA A 112 -5.23 7.83 4.50
CA ALA A 112 -6.01 8.80 5.26
C ALA A 112 -5.60 8.81 6.74
N HIS A 113 -5.35 7.65 7.32
CA HIS A 113 -4.84 7.52 8.69
C HIS A 113 -3.51 8.28 8.85
N LEU A 114 -2.55 8.05 7.96
CA LEU A 114 -1.25 8.73 8.00
C LEU A 114 -1.36 10.22 7.67
N TYR A 115 -2.23 10.58 6.72
CA TYR A 115 -2.55 11.98 6.40
C TYR A 115 -3.04 12.74 7.64
N LYS A 116 -4.04 12.20 8.35
CA LYS A 116 -4.58 12.80 9.58
C LYS A 116 -3.54 12.90 10.70
N ALA A 117 -2.63 11.94 10.78
CA ALA A 117 -1.54 11.95 11.76
C ALA A 117 -0.39 12.90 11.39
N GLY A 118 -0.39 13.52 10.20
CA GLY A 118 0.74 14.32 9.71
C GLY A 118 1.99 13.49 9.43
N GLU A 119 1.82 12.20 9.18
CA GLU A 119 2.91 11.24 8.99
C GLU A 119 3.14 10.95 7.51
N ARG A 120 4.37 10.53 7.17
CA ARG A 120 4.67 10.13 5.79
C ARG A 120 3.80 8.95 5.39
N ARG A 121 3.10 9.07 4.26
CA ARG A 121 2.22 8.03 3.68
C ARG A 121 3.02 6.87 3.06
N LYS A 122 3.78 6.14 3.87
CA LYS A 122 4.61 4.99 3.46
C LYS A 122 3.79 3.70 3.36
N VAL A 123 2.73 3.75 2.57
CA VAL A 123 1.83 2.62 2.33
C VAL A 123 1.75 2.37 0.84
N LEU A 124 1.86 1.12 0.43
CA LEU A 124 1.69 0.69 -0.95
C LEU A 124 0.57 -0.33 -1.03
N PHE A 125 -0.12 -0.40 -2.17
CA PHE A 125 -1.01 -1.51 -2.48
C PHE A 125 -0.47 -2.27 -3.68
N LEU A 126 -0.46 -3.60 -3.60
CA LEU A 126 -0.10 -4.51 -4.68
C LEU A 126 -1.34 -5.26 -5.14
N HIS A 127 -1.78 -5.01 -6.36
CA HIS A 127 -2.74 -5.88 -7.04
C HIS A 127 -2.02 -7.06 -7.68
N VAL A 128 -2.55 -8.26 -7.42
CA VAL A 128 -2.06 -9.52 -7.99
C VAL A 128 -3.13 -10.19 -8.87
N PRO A 129 -2.74 -11.02 -9.85
CA PRO A 129 -3.66 -11.87 -10.60
C PRO A 129 -4.45 -12.84 -9.71
N SER A 130 -5.61 -13.29 -10.18
CA SER A 130 -6.46 -14.25 -9.46
C SER A 130 -6.08 -15.73 -9.69
N ASP A 131 -5.04 -16.01 -10.49
CA ASP A 131 -4.58 -17.38 -10.71
C ASP A 131 -3.91 -17.94 -9.44
N ALA A 132 -4.49 -19.01 -8.92
CA ALA A 132 -4.07 -19.71 -7.71
C ALA A 132 -3.33 -21.03 -7.99
N SER A 133 -2.85 -21.25 -9.21
CA SER A 133 -1.96 -22.38 -9.50
C SER A 133 -0.66 -22.29 -8.68
N GLU A 134 -0.06 -23.44 -8.37
CA GLU A 134 1.22 -23.51 -7.63
C GLU A 134 2.31 -22.64 -8.28
N HIS A 135 2.35 -22.62 -9.62
CA HIS A 135 3.27 -21.78 -10.38
C HIS A 135 3.00 -20.28 -10.13
N SER A 136 1.75 -19.86 -10.21
CA SER A 136 1.37 -18.45 -10.01
C SER A 136 1.55 -18.00 -8.57
N ILE A 137 1.30 -18.87 -7.58
CA ILE A 137 1.59 -18.58 -6.17
C ILE A 137 3.10 -18.44 -5.95
N ALA A 138 3.91 -19.34 -6.52
CA ALA A 138 5.37 -19.27 -6.41
C ALA A 138 5.94 -17.99 -7.03
N LEU A 139 5.47 -17.63 -8.23
CA LEU A 139 5.83 -16.39 -8.90
C LEU A 139 5.37 -15.16 -8.11
N GLY A 140 4.12 -15.14 -7.63
CA GLY A 140 3.58 -14.04 -6.82
C GLY A 140 4.38 -13.83 -5.54
N ARG A 141 4.82 -14.90 -4.87
CA ARG A 141 5.72 -14.83 -3.71
C ARG A 141 7.07 -14.24 -4.07
N GLU A 142 7.68 -14.70 -5.17
CA GLU A 142 8.96 -14.15 -5.65
C GLU A 142 8.83 -12.64 -5.93
N LEU A 143 7.80 -12.25 -6.68
CA LEU A 143 7.55 -10.85 -7.03
C LEU A 143 7.28 -9.97 -5.81
N LEU A 144 6.53 -10.46 -4.82
CA LEU A 144 6.31 -9.75 -3.57
C LEU A 144 7.63 -9.53 -2.80
N LEU A 145 8.49 -10.54 -2.71
CA LEU A 145 9.81 -10.40 -2.06
C LEU A 145 10.68 -9.37 -2.79
N GLN A 146 10.69 -9.39 -4.12
CA GLN A 146 11.41 -8.38 -4.90
C GLN A 146 10.79 -6.99 -4.77
N LEU A 147 9.48 -6.87 -4.62
CA LEU A 147 8.81 -5.59 -4.34
C LEU A 147 9.25 -5.04 -2.97
N VAL A 148 9.19 -5.85 -1.92
CA VAL A 148 9.64 -5.45 -0.57
C VAL A 148 11.08 -4.95 -0.60
N ARG A 149 11.98 -5.72 -1.25
CA ARG A 149 13.37 -5.31 -1.45
C ARG A 149 13.48 -3.97 -2.17
N SER A 150 12.74 -3.79 -3.25
CA SER A 150 12.77 -2.59 -4.10
C SER A 150 12.26 -1.35 -3.36
N VAL A 151 11.21 -1.49 -2.55
CA VAL A 151 10.69 -0.41 -1.67
C VAL A 151 11.74 0.00 -0.64
N VAL A 152 12.36 -0.97 0.04
CA VAL A 152 13.39 -0.70 1.04
C VAL A 152 14.61 -0.02 0.42
N GLU A 153 15.11 -0.54 -0.71
CA GLU A 153 16.24 0.06 -1.41
C GLU A 153 15.97 1.49 -1.89
N SER A 154 14.76 1.76 -2.38
CA SER A 154 14.34 3.10 -2.78
C SER A 154 14.34 4.07 -1.61
N GLU A 155 13.74 3.68 -0.47
CA GLU A 155 13.69 4.51 0.72
C GLU A 155 15.07 4.74 1.36
N VAL A 156 15.94 3.73 1.40
CA VAL A 156 17.32 3.88 1.88
C VAL A 156 18.11 4.85 0.99
N ALA A 157 18.00 4.72 -0.33
CA ALA A 157 18.66 5.62 -1.27
C ALA A 157 18.15 7.08 -1.11
N ARG A 158 16.85 7.25 -0.84
CA ARG A 158 16.24 8.57 -0.58
C ARG A 158 16.78 9.21 0.69
N GLN A 159 16.93 8.44 1.77
CA GLN A 159 17.49 8.92 3.04
C GLN A 159 18.96 9.35 2.90
N GLY A 160 19.76 8.61 2.12
CA GLY A 160 21.14 8.99 1.82
C GLY A 160 21.25 10.34 1.08
N LYS A 161 20.33 10.61 0.14
CA LYS A 161 20.26 11.89 -0.58
C LYS A 161 19.81 13.07 0.30
N GLY A 162 18.96 12.81 1.30
CA GLY A 162 18.49 13.83 2.25
C GLY A 162 19.60 14.36 3.15
N LYS A 163 20.41 13.44 3.71
CA LYS A 163 21.55 13.80 4.59
C LYS A 163 22.63 14.61 3.87
N GLY A 164 22.95 14.26 2.63
CA GLY A 164 23.95 15.00 1.84
C GLY A 164 23.53 16.41 1.42
N LYS A 165 22.24 16.77 1.51
CA LYS A 165 21.76 18.15 1.28
C LYS A 165 21.75 19.00 2.55
N GLU A 166 21.55 18.41 3.72
CA GLU A 166 21.60 19.12 5.01
C GLU A 166 23.04 19.42 5.46
N GLU A 167 24.02 18.60 5.07
CA GLU A 167 25.44 18.84 5.38
C GLU A 167 26.12 19.87 4.44
N ALA A 168 25.43 20.28 3.37
CA ALA A 168 25.95 21.18 2.34
C ALA A 168 25.31 22.59 2.35
N GLY A 169 24.46 22.89 3.35
CA GLY A 169 23.82 24.20 3.55
C GLY A 169 24.22 24.81 4.88
#